data_AF-A0A7X6FK58-F1
#
_entry.id   AF-A0A7X6FK58-F1
#
_cell.length_a   1.000
_cell.length_b   1.000
_cell.length_c   1.000
_cell.angle_alpha   90.00
_cell.angle_beta   90.00
_cell.angle_gamma   90.00
#
_symmetry.space_group_name_H-M   'P 1'
#
loop_
_entity.id
_entity.type
_entity.pdbx_description
1 polymer ?
#
loop_
_entity_poly.entity_id
_entity_poly.type
_entity_poly.pdbx_seq_one_letter_code
_entity_poly.pdbx_strand_id
1 'polypeptide(L)'
;MNDPSEHCPRIAPIPPCEKRKKMFNTNALHNLLNVSITLSALIVAILLATGCAQLADGTLECSQSFVGPSYTAAAVAALSALKIAVNIMRDGVSGLIKPQPPVGK
;
A
#
# COMPACT_ATOMS: atom_id res chain seq x y z
N MET A 1 -12.55 28.23 11.11
CA MET A 1 -11.13 28.61 10.94
C MET A 1 -10.66 29.19 12.27
N ASN A 2 -10.01 28.37 13.10
CA ASN A 2 -9.18 28.79 14.25
C ASN A 2 -8.43 27.52 14.69
N ASP A 3 -7.10 27.55 14.56
CA ASP A 3 -6.18 26.47 14.89
C ASP A 3 -5.83 26.59 16.39
N PRO A 4 -6.13 25.62 17.27
CA PRO A 4 -5.81 25.70 18.69
C PRO A 4 -4.37 25.24 18.96
N SER A 5 -3.41 25.70 18.15
CA SER A 5 -1.99 25.37 18.30
C SER A 5 -1.20 26.44 19.05
N GLU A 6 -1.67 26.96 20.18
CA GLU A 6 -0.86 27.84 21.04
C GLU A 6 -1.21 27.73 22.54
N HIS A 7 -0.90 26.58 23.15
CA HIS A 7 -0.73 26.56 24.61
C HIS A 7 0.50 25.75 25.01
N CYS A 8 1.65 26.42 24.99
CA CYS A 8 2.88 25.94 25.61
C CYS A 8 2.91 26.49 27.05
N PRO A 9 2.70 25.67 28.10
CA PRO A 9 2.79 26.17 29.47
C PRO A 9 4.24 26.56 29.78
N ARG A 10 4.40 27.79 30.26
CA ARG A 10 5.66 28.52 30.42
C ARG A 10 6.37 28.17 31.75
N ILE A 11 6.63 26.88 32.03
CA ILE A 11 7.29 26.45 33.28
C ILE A 11 8.46 25.49 33.01
N ALA A 12 9.68 25.99 33.23
CA ALA A 12 10.96 25.27 33.45
C ALA A 12 11.59 24.49 32.25
N PRO A 13 12.91 24.19 32.27
CA PRO A 13 13.74 24.04 31.08
C PRO A 13 13.65 22.63 30.49
N ILE A 14 12.57 22.36 29.76
CA ILE A 14 12.42 21.14 28.97
C ILE A 14 12.93 21.45 27.54
N PRO A 15 13.69 20.55 26.89
CA PRO A 15 14.23 20.77 25.55
C PRO A 15 13.15 21.26 24.56
N PRO A 16 13.54 22.05 23.56
CA PRO A 16 12.60 22.78 22.70
C PRO A 16 11.58 21.82 22.11
N CYS A 17 10.29 22.15 22.23
CA CYS A 17 9.19 21.45 21.59
C CYS A 17 9.58 21.09 20.16
N GLU A 18 9.84 19.79 19.96
CA GLU A 18 10.18 19.20 18.68
C GLU A 18 9.17 19.70 17.66
N LYS A 19 9.67 20.41 16.63
CA LYS A 19 8.88 20.93 15.52
C LYS A 19 7.89 19.86 15.09
N ARG A 20 6.60 20.18 15.23
CA ARG A 20 5.43 19.45 14.76
C ARG A 20 5.79 18.58 13.53
N LYS A 21 6.14 17.30 13.76
CA LYS A 21 6.21 16.31 12.68
C LYS A 21 4.86 16.39 11.99
N LYS A 22 4.85 16.61 10.68
CA LYS A 22 3.65 16.64 9.84
C LYS A 22 2.82 15.41 10.19
N MET A 23 1.76 15.57 10.98
CA MET A 23 0.86 14.47 11.30
C MET A 23 0.14 14.16 9.99
N PHE A 24 0.61 13.13 9.28
CA PHE A 24 -0.13 12.61 8.14
C PHE A 24 -1.56 12.33 8.58
N ASN A 25 -2.55 12.72 7.77
CA ASN A 25 -3.94 12.38 8.05
C ASN A 25 -4.09 10.86 7.90
N THR A 26 -3.95 10.14 9.01
CA THR A 26 -3.99 8.68 9.05
C THR A 26 -5.27 8.12 8.45
N ASN A 27 -6.41 8.80 8.63
CA ASN A 27 -7.68 8.39 8.02
C ASN A 27 -7.65 8.50 6.49
N ALA A 28 -7.08 9.59 5.96
CA ALA A 28 -6.87 9.73 4.52
C ALA A 28 -5.89 8.68 3.97
N LEU A 29 -4.82 8.38 4.71
CA LEU A 29 -3.87 7.32 4.37
C LEU A 29 -4.57 5.95 4.30
N HIS A 30 -5.39 5.60 5.29
CA HIS A 30 -6.14 4.35 5.33
C HIS A 30 -7.11 4.22 4.15
N ASN A 31 -7.89 5.27 3.86
CA ASN A 31 -8.82 5.25 2.73
C ASN A 31 -8.09 5.10 1.39
N LEU A 32 -6.97 5.81 1.21
CA LEU A 32 -6.13 5.65 0.01
C LEU A 32 -5.62 4.22 -0.12
N LEU A 33 -5.16 3.62 0.98
CA LEU A 33 -4.65 2.26 0.99
C LEU A 33 -5.74 1.23 0.65
N ASN A 34 -6.95 1.39 1.22
CA ASN A 34 -8.11 0.55 0.91
C ASN A 34 -8.52 0.64 -0.56
N VAL A 35 -8.54 1.85 -1.13
CA VAL A 35 -8.81 2.06 -2.56
C VAL A 35 -7.74 1.39 -3.42
N SER A 36 -6.47 1.51 -3.06
CA SER A 36 -5.34 0.92 -3.79
C SER A 36 -5.42 -0.61 -3.83
N ILE A 37 -5.75 -1.22 -2.70
CA ILE A 37 -5.92 -2.68 -2.57
C ILE A 37 -7.14 -3.13 -3.40
N THR A 38 -8.26 -2.41 -3.31
CA THR A 38 -9.48 -2.73 -4.08
C THR A 38 -9.24 -2.65 -5.58
N LEU A 39 -8.55 -1.60 -6.05
CA LEU A 39 -8.22 -1.43 -7.45
C LEU A 39 -7.27 -2.52 -7.96
N SER A 40 -6.28 -2.90 -7.15
CA SER A 40 -5.37 -3.99 -7.48
C SER A 40 -6.10 -5.32 -7.63
N ALA A 41 -7.01 -5.62 -6.70
CA ALA A 41 -7.83 -6.83 -6.74
C ALA A 41 -8.74 -6.86 -7.98
N LEU A 42 -9.31 -5.72 -8.37
CA LEU A 42 -10.14 -5.60 -9.56
C LEU A 42 -9.34 -5.90 -10.85
N ILE A 43 -8.14 -5.32 -10.99
CA ILE A 43 -7.29 -5.56 -12.17
C ILE A 43 -6.88 -7.04 -12.24
N VAL A 44 -6.53 -7.65 -11.10
CA VAL A 44 -6.25 -9.09 -11.03
C VAL A 44 -7.47 -9.90 -11.48
N ALA A 45 -8.67 -9.59 -10.99
CA ALA A 45 -9.90 -10.27 -11.41
C ALA A 45 -10.16 -10.17 -12.92
N ILE A 46 -9.90 -9.01 -13.52
CA ILE A 46 -9.99 -8.82 -14.98
C ILE A 46 -8.96 -9.71 -15.70
N LEU A 47 -7.71 -9.73 -15.24
CA LEU A 47 -6.67 -10.58 -15.83
C LEU A 47 -7.06 -12.07 -15.75
N LEU A 48 -7.59 -12.53 -14.62
CA LEU A 48 -8.11 -13.90 -14.48
C LEU A 48 -9.25 -14.19 -15.46
N ALA A 49 -10.21 -13.26 -15.57
CA ALA A 49 -11.31 -13.39 -16.52
C ALA A 49 -10.83 -13.43 -17.98
N THR A 50 -9.66 -12.85 -18.27
CA THR A 50 -9.06 -12.87 -19.61
C THR A 50 -8.19 -14.11 -19.90
N GLY A 51 -8.11 -15.07 -18.98
CA GLY A 51 -7.36 -16.32 -19.15
C GLY A 51 -6.02 -16.38 -18.45
N CYS A 52 -5.70 -15.44 -17.56
CA CYS A 52 -4.59 -15.63 -16.62
C CYS A 52 -5.01 -16.54 -15.45
N ALA A 53 -4.06 -17.24 -14.86
CA ALA A 53 -4.23 -18.04 -13.65
C ALA A 53 -3.33 -17.51 -12.53
N GLN A 54 -3.81 -17.54 -11.28
CA GLN A 54 -3.00 -17.20 -10.12
C GLN A 54 -2.45 -18.48 -9.47
N LEU A 55 -1.12 -18.56 -9.35
CA LEU A 55 -0.43 -19.66 -8.68
C LEU A 55 -0.43 -19.50 -7.16
N ALA A 56 -0.09 -20.58 -6.44
CA ALA A 56 -0.09 -20.62 -4.98
C ALA A 56 0.93 -19.66 -4.33
N ASP A 57 1.97 -19.28 -5.06
CA ASP A 57 2.97 -18.28 -4.64
C ASP A 57 2.52 -16.82 -4.91
N GLY A 58 1.31 -16.65 -5.47
CA GLY A 58 0.75 -15.35 -5.84
C GLY A 58 1.19 -14.82 -7.20
N THR A 59 1.99 -15.58 -7.97
CA THR A 59 2.35 -15.22 -9.35
C THR A 59 1.17 -15.37 -10.30
N LEU A 60 1.17 -14.59 -11.39
CA LEU A 60 0.16 -14.66 -12.45
C LEU A 60 0.77 -15.31 -13.69
N GLU A 61 0.19 -16.44 -14.11
CA GLU A 61 0.51 -17.12 -15.37
C GLU A 61 -0.48 -16.65 -16.43
N CYS A 62 0.01 -16.07 -17.52
CA CYS A 62 -0.85 -15.47 -18.56
C CYS A 62 -0.55 -16.01 -19.96
N SER A 63 0.19 -17.12 -20.09
CA SER A 63 0.56 -17.71 -21.39
C SER A 63 -0.63 -18.24 -22.19
N GLN A 64 -1.78 -18.40 -21.55
CA GLN A 64 -3.06 -18.78 -22.17
C GLN A 64 -4.06 -17.62 -22.26
N SER A 65 -3.68 -16.40 -21.87
CA SER A 65 -4.55 -15.24 -21.98
C SER A 65 -4.74 -14.83 -23.44
N PHE A 66 -5.94 -14.38 -23.78
CA PHE A 66 -6.19 -13.75 -25.09
C PHE A 66 -5.68 -12.30 -25.16
N VAL A 67 -5.26 -11.73 -24.03
CA VAL A 67 -4.64 -10.40 -23.97
C VAL A 67 -3.16 -10.53 -24.37
N GLY A 68 -2.70 -9.60 -25.21
CA GLY A 68 -1.32 -9.62 -25.71
C GLY A 68 -0.27 -9.63 -24.58
N PRO A 69 0.83 -10.40 -24.73
CA PRO A 69 1.85 -10.57 -23.67
C PRO A 69 2.47 -9.28 -23.15
N SER A 70 2.58 -8.25 -23.99
CA SER A 70 3.11 -6.94 -23.60
C SER A 70 2.19 -6.20 -22.62
N TYR A 71 0.87 -6.29 -22.82
CA TYR A 71 -0.12 -5.65 -21.96
C TYR A 71 -0.25 -6.36 -20.62
N THR A 72 -0.25 -7.69 -20.62
CA THR A 72 -0.28 -8.48 -19.39
C THR A 72 0.99 -8.26 -18.57
N ALA A 73 2.17 -8.24 -19.21
CA ALA A 73 3.43 -7.93 -18.54
C ALA A 73 3.42 -6.52 -17.91
N ALA A 74 2.94 -5.51 -18.64
CA ALA A 74 2.83 -4.15 -18.11
C ALA A 74 1.88 -4.07 -16.91
N ALA A 75 0.72 -4.75 -16.97
CA ALA A 75 -0.24 -4.80 -15.89
C ALA A 75 0.32 -5.50 -14.63
N VAL A 76 0.99 -6.65 -14.80
CA VAL A 76 1.62 -7.39 -13.69
C VAL A 76 2.75 -6.58 -13.06
N ALA A 77 3.57 -5.90 -13.87
CA ALA A 77 4.61 -5.01 -13.37
C ALA A 77 4.03 -3.84 -12.56
N ALA A 78 2.96 -3.19 -13.07
CA ALA A 78 2.27 -2.11 -12.38
C ALA A 78 1.66 -2.57 -11.05
N LEU A 79 1.00 -3.73 -11.04
CA LEU A 79 0.44 -4.33 -9.83
C LEU A 79 1.52 -4.66 -8.79
N SER A 80 2.66 -5.17 -9.23
CA SER A 80 3.80 -5.51 -8.36
C SER A 80 4.40 -4.25 -7.72
N ALA A 81 4.62 -3.20 -8.52
CA ALA A 81 5.10 -1.91 -8.03
C ALA A 81 4.11 -1.27 -7.05
N LEU A 82 2.81 -1.32 -7.36
CA LEU A 82 1.76 -0.80 -6.48
C LEU A 82 1.71 -1.55 -5.15
N LYS A 83 1.85 -2.88 -5.16
CA LYS A 83 1.91 -3.70 -3.95
C LYS A 83 3.10 -3.30 -3.07
N ILE A 84 4.27 -3.07 -3.66
CA ILE A 84 5.46 -2.58 -2.93
C ILE A 84 5.16 -1.23 -2.28
N ALA A 85 4.57 -0.29 -3.03
CA ALA A 85 4.21 1.03 -2.49
C ALA A 85 3.23 0.92 -1.32
N VAL A 86 2.18 0.10 -1.47
CA VAL A 86 1.19 -0.17 -0.41
C VAL A 86 1.87 -0.73 0.85
N ASN A 87 2.75 -1.72 0.70
CA ASN A 87 3.48 -2.31 1.83
C ASN A 87 4.35 -1.27 2.55
N ILE A 88 5.07 -0.42 1.81
CA ILE A 88 5.89 0.65 2.40
C ILE A 88 5.02 1.67 3.13
N MET A 89 3.87 2.05 2.55
CA MET A 89 2.96 3.01 3.17
C MET A 89 2.29 2.45 4.43
N ARG A 90 2.04 1.15 4.49
CA ARG A 90 1.39 0.46 5.63
C ARG A 90 2.36 0.16 6.77
N ASP A 91 3.48 -0.47 6.42
CA ASP A 91 4.38 -1.11 7.37
C ASP A 91 5.75 -0.42 7.45
N GLY A 92 5.99 0.59 6.61
CA GLY A 92 7.30 1.18 6.41
C GLY A 92 8.22 0.30 5.55
N VAL A 93 9.44 0.77 5.30
CA VAL A 93 10.45 0.02 4.52
C VAL A 93 10.79 -1.33 5.17
N SER A 94 10.71 -1.44 6.50
CA SER A 94 10.93 -2.70 7.22
C SER A 94 9.86 -3.76 6.90
N GLY A 95 8.67 -3.36 6.44
CA GLY A 95 7.62 -4.28 6.00
C GLY A 95 7.99 -5.15 4.80
N LEU A 96 9.00 -4.76 4.01
CA LEU A 96 9.50 -5.54 2.87
C LEU A 96 10.30 -6.78 3.30
N ILE A 97 10.91 -6.75 4.48
CA ILE A 97 11.84 -7.80 4.96
C ILE A 97 11.29 -8.56 6.17
N LYS A 98 10.18 -8.11 6.75
CA LYS A 98 9.61 -8.74 7.94
C LYS A 98 8.87 -10.03 7.55
N PRO A 99 9.10 -11.16 8.25
CA PRO A 99 8.31 -12.37 8.06
C PRO A 99 6.82 -12.06 8.31
N GLN A 100 5.96 -12.44 7.38
CA GLN A 100 4.51 -12.33 7.60
C GLN A 100 4.09 -13.36 8.66
N PRO A 101 3.31 -12.98 9.68
CA PRO A 101 2.78 -13.93 10.64
C PRO A 101 1.91 -14.98 9.91
N PRO A 102 1.89 -16.24 10.37
CA PRO A 102 1.10 -17.29 9.73
C PRO A 102 -0.37 -16.86 9.67
N VAL A 103 -0.95 -16.86 8.46
CA VAL A 103 -2.40 -16.78 8.33
C VAL A 103 -2.98 -18.11 8.80
N GLY A 104 -3.85 -18.07 9.81
CA GLY A 104 -4.54 -19.26 10.32
C GLY A 104 -5.31 -19.95 9.19
N LYS A 105 -5.37 -21.29 9.23
CA LYS A 105 -6.16 -22.11 8.31
C LYS A 105 -7.64 -21.97 8.58
#